data_AF-A0A3N5G0R4-F1
#
_entry.id   AF-A0A3N5G0R4-F1
#
_cell.length_a   1.000
_cell.length_b   1.000
_cell.length_c   1.000
_cell.angle_alpha   90.00
_cell.angle_beta   90.00
_cell.angle_gamma   90.00
#
_symmetry.space_group_name_H-M   'P 1'
#
loop_
_entity.id
_entity.type
_entity.pdbx_description
1 polymer ?
#
loop_
_entity_poly.entity_id
_entity_poly.type
_entity_poly.pdbx_seq_one_letter_code
_entity_poly.pdbx_strand_id
1 'polypeptide(L)' 'MRSALLAVKGVSRARVALEGHEAIVTYDPRQTTVEALIGAVNQAKGPADSITYRAAVKQPSSP' A
#
# COMPACT_ATOMS: atom_id res chain seq x y z
N MET A 1 2.88 -5.47 5.91
CA MET A 1 2.18 -4.76 4.80
C MET A 1 1.13 -3.75 5.29
N ARG A 2 0.01 -4.15 5.91
CA ARG A 2 -1.07 -3.20 6.32
C ARG A 2 -0.57 -2.01 7.15
N SER A 3 0.28 -2.25 8.13
CA SER A 3 0.84 -1.20 9.01
C SER A 3 1.71 -0.20 8.25
N ALA A 4 2.42 -0.63 7.20
CA ALA A 4 3.25 0.26 6.39
C ALA A 4 2.40 1.26 5.59
N LEU A 5 1.25 0.81 5.06
CA LEU A 5 0.30 1.69 4.38
C LEU A 5 -0.31 2.71 5.35
N LEU A 6 -0.67 2.30 6.57
CA LEU A 6 -1.20 3.23 7.58
C LEU A 6 -0.16 4.22 8.11
N ALA A 7 1.13 3.92 7.99
CA ALA A 7 2.21 4.83 8.38
C ALA A 7 2.43 5.95 7.34
N VAL A 8 1.89 5.81 6.11
CA VAL A 8 1.99 6.86 5.10
C VAL A 8 1.06 8.01 5.48
N LYS A 9 1.63 9.21 5.56
CA LYS A 9 0.88 10.44 5.83
C LYS A 9 -0.26 10.60 4.82
N GLY A 10 -1.46 10.93 5.30
CA GLY A 10 -2.65 11.10 4.46
C GLY A 10 -3.42 9.82 4.18
N VAL A 11 -2.94 8.64 4.61
CA VAL A 11 -3.74 7.40 4.56
C VAL A 11 -4.72 7.37 5.73
N SER A 12 -6.01 7.24 5.41
CA SER A 12 -7.08 7.14 6.40
C SER A 12 -7.56 5.70 6.61
N ARG A 13 -7.38 4.83 5.60
CA ARG A 13 -7.79 3.43 5.67
C ARG A 13 -6.93 2.53 4.79
N ALA A 14 -6.57 1.36 5.30
CA ALA A 14 -5.93 0.30 4.53
C ALA A 14 -6.56 -1.06 4.89
N ARG A 15 -7.12 -1.74 3.88
CA ARG A 15 -7.64 -3.11 3.97
C ARG A 15 -6.80 -4.00 3.07
N VAL A 16 -6.23 -5.06 3.62
CA VAL A 16 -5.38 -6.01 2.89
C VAL A 16 -6.08 -7.37 2.91
N ALA A 17 -6.27 -7.96 1.74
CA ALA A 17 -6.78 -9.31 1.56
C ALA A 17 -5.65 -10.19 1.03
N LEU A 18 -5.13 -11.08 1.89
CA LEU A 18 -3.99 -11.94 1.52
C LEU A 18 -4.37 -13.00 0.49
N GLU A 19 -5.57 -13.58 0.59
CA GLU A 19 -6.04 -14.58 -0.39
C GLU A 19 -6.09 -14.02 -1.81
N GLY A 20 -6.56 -12.78 -1.96
CA GLY A 20 -6.65 -12.09 -3.25
C GLY A 20 -5.37 -11.37 -3.68
N HIS A 21 -4.35 -11.31 -2.82
CA HIS A 21 -3.15 -10.47 -2.99
C HIS A 21 -3.50 -9.01 -3.31
N GLU A 22 -4.54 -8.48 -2.66
CA GLU A 22 -5.09 -7.16 -2.93
C GLU A 22 -5.04 -6.27 -1.69
N ALA A 23 -4.83 -4.98 -1.94
CA ALA A 23 -4.95 -3.94 -0.93
C ALA A 23 -5.83 -2.81 -1.45
N ILE A 24 -6.83 -2.43 -0.65
CA ILE A 24 -7.67 -1.26 -0.87
C ILE A 24 -7.23 -0.18 0.12
N VAL A 25 -6.84 0.97 -0.40
CA VAL A 25 -6.31 2.09 0.38
C VAL A 25 -7.12 3.34 0.10
N THR A 26 -7.56 4.01 1.16
CA THR A 26 -8.16 5.35 1.10
C THR A 26 -7.14 6.36 1.60
N TYR A 27 -6.82 7.36 0.78
CA TYR A 27 -5.82 8.37 1.09
C TYR A 27 -6.23 9.75 0.56
N ASP A 28 -5.69 10.82 1.15
CA ASP A 28 -5.83 12.19 0.63
C ASP A 28 -4.78 12.44 -0.46
N PRO A 29 -5.18 12.67 -1.72
CA PRO A 29 -4.25 12.90 -2.83
C PRO A 29 -3.45 14.20 -2.70
N ARG A 30 -3.83 15.12 -1.80
CA ARG A 30 -3.06 16.33 -1.50
C ARG A 30 -1.91 16.08 -0.51
N GLN A 31 -1.90 14.92 0.16
CA GLN A 31 -0.91 14.56 1.18
C GLN A 31 -0.01 13.40 0.77
N THR A 32 -0.47 12.54 -0.14
CA THR A 32 0.31 11.41 -0.65
C THR A 32 -0.15 11.01 -2.05
N THR A 33 0.66 10.24 -2.75
CA THR A 33 0.39 9.77 -4.12
C THR A 33 0.37 8.24 -4.18
N VAL A 34 -0.17 7.70 -5.27
CA VAL A 34 -0.16 6.26 -5.51
C VAL A 34 1.27 5.70 -5.52
N GLU A 35 2.22 6.41 -6.14
CA GLU A 35 3.62 5.99 -6.17
C GLU A 35 4.24 5.94 -4.78
N ALA A 36 3.91 6.91 -3.91
CA ALA A 36 4.37 6.91 -2.52
C ALA A 36 3.81 5.72 -1.73
N LEU A 37 2.55 5.35 -1.95
CA LEU A 37 1.94 4.16 -1.34
C LEU A 37 2.61 2.87 -1.81
N ILE A 38 2.90 2.74 -3.11
CA ILE A 38 3.65 1.61 -3.66
C ILE A 38 5.04 1.54 -3.05
N GLY A 39 5.74 2.68 -2.98
CA GLY A 39 7.06 2.80 -2.36
C GLY A 39 7.06 2.33 -0.91
N ALA A 40 6.07 2.75 -0.12
CA ALA A 40 5.93 2.33 1.27
C ALA A 40 5.72 0.81 1.42
N VAL A 41 4.97 0.18 0.51
CA VAL A 41 4.84 -1.29 0.49
C VAL A 41 6.14 -1.96 0.08
N ASN A 42 6.84 -1.44 -0.92
CA ASN A 42 8.09 -2.03 -1.41
C ASN A 42 9.24 -1.92 -0.40
N GLN A 43 9.23 -0.88 0.44
CA GLN A 43 10.18 -0.71 1.54
C GLN A 43 9.78 -1.49 2.80
N ALA A 44 8.52 -1.94 2.89
CA ALA A 44 8.08 -2.73 4.03
C ALA A 44 8.76 -4.09 4.03
N LYS A 45 9.42 -4.42 5.13
CA LYS A 45 9.93 -5.76 5.39
C LYS A 45 8.81 -6.66 5.90
N GLY A 46 8.81 -7.90 5.45
CA GLY A 46 7.96 -8.94 6.01
C GLY A 46 8.41 -9.36 7.41
N PRO A 47 7.69 -10.31 8.02
CA PRO A 47 8.01 -10.84 9.35
C PRO A 47 9.37 -11.56 9.40
N ALA A 48 9.98 -11.86 8.26
CA ALA A 48 11.36 -12.30 8.13
C ALA A 48 12.10 -11.36 7.16
N ASP A 49 13.39 -11.09 7.42
CA ASP A 49 14.22 -10.18 6.60
C ASP A 49 14.35 -10.60 5.12
N SER A 50 14.02 -11.85 4.79
CA SER A 50 14.01 -12.38 3.42
C SER A 50 12.71 -12.14 2.65
N ILE A 51 11.65 -11.66 3.32
CA ILE A 51 10.34 -11.41 2.69
C ILE A 51 10.26 -9.94 2.30
N THR A 52 10.29 -9.66 1.00
CA THR A 52 9.99 -8.35 0.43
C THR A 52 8.58 -8.33 -0.15
N TYR A 53 7.85 -7.25 0.12
CA TYR A 53 6.55 -7.03 -0.48
C TYR A 53 6.72 -6.25 -1.79
N ARG A 54 5.86 -6.52 -2.77
CA ARG A 54 5.77 -5.73 -3.99
C ARG A 54 4.33 -5.34 -4.27
N ALA A 55 4.08 -4.06 -4.46
CA ALA A 55 2.77 -3.55 -4.84
C ALA A 55 2.79 -3.02 -6.28
N ALA A 56 1.67 -3.18 -6.97
CA ALA A 56 1.36 -2.53 -8.23
C ALA A 56 -0.13 -2.18 -8.24
N VAL A 57 -0.49 -1.14 -8.99
CA VAL A 57 -1.91 -0.78 -9.20
C VAL A 57 -2.56 -1.88 -10.04
N LYS A 58 -3.59 -2.52 -9.51
CA LYS A 58 -4.30 -3.59 -10.24
C LYS A 58 -5.07 -3.07 -11.46
N GLN A 59 -5.67 -1.87 -11.35
CA GLN A 59 -6.29 -1.11 -12.43
C GLN A 59 -6.30 0.38 -12.04
N PRO A 60 -5.91 1.32 -12.92
CA PRO A 60 -6.18 2.73 -12.68
C PRO A 60 -7.70 2.90 -12.62
N SER A 61 -8.20 3.53 -11.56
CA SER A 61 -9.60 3.98 -11.52
C SER A 61 -9.84 4.83 -12.75
N SER A 62 -10.70 4.35 -13.65
CA SER A 62 -11.09 5.03 -14.89
C SER A 62 -11.60 6.44 -14.55
N PRO A 63 -11.26 7.48 -15.34
CA PRO A 63 -11.72 8.85 -15.13
C PRO A 63 -13.25 8.98 -15.17
#